data_AF-A0A821SGZ5-F1
#
_entry.id   AF-A0A821SGZ5-F1
#
_cell.length_a   1.000
_cell.length_b   1.000
_cell.length_c   1.000
_cell.angle_alpha   90.00
_cell.angle_beta   90.00
_cell.angle_gamma   90.00
#
_symmetry.space_group_name_H-M   'P 1'
#
loop_
_entity.id
_entity.type
_entity.pdbx_description
1 polymer ?
#
loop_
_entity_poly.entity_id
_entity_poly.type
_entity_poly.pdbx_seq_one_letter_code
_entity_poly.pdbx_strand_id
1 'polypeptide(L)'
;MLICNRLDWDIDVITSINYVEAILLHLLNSSIRDRLRQLTYEFIVLCLTDVRCMELSPASLGIGCLLMASEVINCWDIIPKQVFEYEQVKNITFQTSLIFIQQILMNIHCE
;
A
#
# COMPACT_ATOMS: atom_id res chain seq x y z
N MET A 1 -5.19 -4.75 29.38
CA MET A 1 -3.78 -5.21 29.39
C MET A 1 -3.53 -6.57 28.75
N LEU A 2 -4.54 -7.44 28.57
CA LEU A 2 -4.33 -8.81 28.06
C LEU A 2 -3.70 -8.86 26.65
N ILE A 3 -4.02 -7.88 25.79
CA ILE A 3 -3.51 -7.80 24.41
C ILE A 3 -2.02 -7.41 24.39
N CYS A 4 -1.64 -6.35 25.11
CA CYS A 4 -0.23 -5.90 25.19
C CYS A 4 0.69 -6.98 25.76
N ASN A 5 0.23 -7.73 26.77
CA ASN A 5 0.99 -8.84 27.34
C ASN A 5 1.10 -10.05 26.40
N ARG A 6 0.20 -10.21 25.41
CA ARG A 6 0.30 -11.27 24.40
C ARG A 6 1.17 -10.88 23.21
N LEU A 7 1.37 -9.58 23.00
CA LEU A 7 2.24 -9.01 21.98
C LEU A 7 3.65 -8.73 22.55
N ASP A 8 3.96 -9.15 23.77
CA ASP A 8 5.22 -8.84 24.47
C ASP A 8 5.57 -7.34 24.48
N TRP A 9 4.55 -6.47 24.49
CA TRP A 9 4.69 -5.02 24.37
C TRP A 9 5.36 -4.55 23.07
N ASP A 10 5.42 -5.39 22.03
CA ASP A 10 5.79 -5.01 20.68
C ASP A 10 4.64 -4.25 20.01
N ILE A 11 4.55 -2.96 20.31
CA ILE A 11 3.51 -2.04 19.83
C ILE A 11 4.04 -1.20 18.66
N ASP A 12 5.36 -1.17 18.44
CA ASP A 12 6.05 -0.41 17.39
C ASP A 12 6.05 -1.16 16.04
N VAL A 13 4.87 -1.65 15.65
CA VAL A 13 4.70 -2.43 14.42
C VAL A 13 4.80 -1.51 13.20
N ILE A 14 5.68 -1.86 12.27
CA ILE A 14 5.77 -1.17 10.98
C ILE A 14 4.50 -1.44 10.17
N THR A 15 3.80 -0.37 9.79
CA THR A 15 2.54 -0.44 9.04
C THR A 15 2.74 -0.13 7.56
N SER A 16 1.75 -0.47 6.73
CA SER A 16 1.70 -0.09 5.31
C SER A 16 1.81 1.42 5.10
N ILE A 17 1.27 2.20 6.03
CA ILE A 17 1.33 3.67 5.99
C ILE A 17 2.79 4.15 6.10
N ASN A 18 3.61 3.52 6.95
CA ASN A 18 5.01 3.91 7.10
C ASN A 18 5.80 3.76 5.79
N TYR A 19 5.55 2.68 5.04
CA TYR A 19 6.16 2.47 3.74
C TYR A 19 5.68 3.48 2.70
N VAL A 20 4.39 3.77 2.68
CA VAL A 20 3.81 4.76 1.76
C VAL A 20 4.39 6.14 2.01
N GLU A 21 4.46 6.61 3.26
CA GLU A 21 5.05 7.92 3.57
C GLU A 21 6.51 8.01 3.19
N ALA A 22 7.30 6.95 3.42
CA ALA A 22 8.70 6.91 3.00
C ALA A 22 8.85 7.15 1.48
N ILE A 23 7.95 6.59 0.67
CA ILE A 23 7.95 6.78 -0.78
C ILE A 23 7.47 8.19 -1.16
N LEU A 24 6.38 8.65 -0.55
CA LEU A 24 5.77 9.95 -0.85
C LEU A 24 6.69 11.12 -0.51
N LEU A 25 7.62 10.97 0.45
CA LEU A 25 8.63 11.98 0.76
C LEU A 25 9.53 12.32 -0.43
N HIS A 26 9.71 11.40 -1.37
CA HIS A 26 10.53 11.61 -2.57
C HIS A 26 9.77 12.36 -3.69
N LEU A 27 8.47 12.61 -3.55
CA LEU A 27 7.67 13.34 -4.53
C LEU A 27 7.77 14.85 -4.31
N LEU A 28 8.26 15.56 -5.33
CA LEU A 28 8.42 17.03 -5.31
C LEU A 28 7.09 17.79 -5.43
N ASN A 29 6.08 17.20 -6.08
CA ASN A 29 4.79 17.85 -6.29
C ASN A 29 3.86 17.61 -5.09
N SER A 30 3.65 18.64 -4.27
CA SER A 30 2.86 18.55 -3.04
C SER A 30 1.39 18.22 -3.28
N SER A 31 0.75 18.77 -4.33
CA SER A 31 -0.67 18.52 -4.58
C SER A 31 -0.92 17.08 -5.03
N ILE A 32 -0.05 16.55 -5.90
CA ILE A 32 -0.11 15.14 -6.32
C ILE A 32 0.19 14.23 -5.13
N ARG A 33 1.20 14.55 -4.32
CA ARG A 33 1.56 13.79 -3.13
C ARG A 33 0.41 13.69 -2.14
N ASP A 34 -0.26 14.80 -1.86
CA ASP A 34 -1.36 14.81 -0.89
C ASP A 34 -2.58 14.04 -1.41
N ARG A 35 -2.86 14.14 -2.72
CA ARG A 35 -3.93 13.36 -3.35
C ARG A 35 -3.61 11.86 -3.39
N LEU A 36 -2.38 11.47 -3.72
CA LEU A 36 -1.91 10.09 -3.68
C LEU A 36 -2.02 9.52 -2.27
N ARG A 37 -1.56 10.27 -1.26
CA ARG A 37 -1.65 9.86 0.14
C ARG A 37 -3.08 9.51 0.52
N GLN A 38 -4.01 10.43 0.25
CA GLN A 38 -5.41 10.25 0.59
C GLN A 38 -5.97 8.96 -0.04
N LEU A 39 -5.85 8.81 -1.35
CA LEU A 39 -6.38 7.64 -2.07
C LEU A 39 -5.72 6.34 -1.63
N THR A 40 -4.41 6.37 -1.40
CA THR A 40 -3.66 5.20 -0.95
C THR A 40 -4.15 4.75 0.43
N TYR A 41 -4.41 5.69 1.34
CA TYR A 41 -4.92 5.36 2.67
C TYR A 41 -6.34 4.80 2.61
N GLU A 42 -7.20 5.38 1.79
CA GLU A 42 -8.56 4.86 1.54
C GLU A 42 -8.50 3.41 1.03
N PHE A 43 -7.60 3.11 0.08
CA PHE A 43 -7.40 1.75 -0.41
C PHE A 43 -6.81 0.80 0.63
N ILE A 44 -5.86 1.24 1.45
CA ILE A 44 -5.33 0.42 2.56
C ILE A 44 -6.46 0.05 3.52
N VAL A 45 -7.28 1.03 3.93
CA VAL A 45 -8.42 0.78 4.83
C VAL A 45 -9.38 -0.21 4.21
N LEU A 46 -9.68 -0.06 2.92
CA LEU A 46 -10.57 -0.97 2.21
C LEU A 46 -10.00 -2.39 2.15
N CYS A 47 -8.71 -2.54 1.82
CA CYS A 47 -8.04 -3.83 1.83
C CYS A 47 -8.00 -4.48 3.22
N LEU A 48 -7.85 -3.71 4.30
CA LEU A 48 -7.86 -4.25 5.67
C LEU A 48 -9.22 -4.83 6.08
N THR A 49 -10.30 -4.56 5.33
CA THR A 49 -11.59 -5.23 5.53
C THR A 49 -11.66 -6.63 4.91
N ASP A 50 -10.74 -6.97 4.00
CA ASP A 50 -10.65 -8.28 3.36
C ASP A 50 -9.59 -9.15 4.04
N VAL A 51 -9.99 -10.31 4.56
CA VAL A 51 -9.11 -11.24 5.27
C VAL A 51 -7.92 -11.71 4.42
N ARG A 52 -8.07 -11.74 3.09
CA ARG A 52 -7.01 -12.18 2.18
C ARG A 52 -5.89 -11.14 2.09
N CYS A 53 -6.21 -9.85 2.27
CA CYS A 53 -5.20 -8.79 2.34
C CYS A 53 -4.41 -8.82 3.64
N MET A 54 -4.91 -9.45 4.71
CA MET A 54 -4.18 -9.60 5.96
C MET A 54 -2.99 -10.58 5.84
N GLU A 55 -2.97 -11.42 4.80
CA GLU A 55 -1.84 -12.31 4.49
C GLU A 55 -0.68 -11.57 3.79
N LEU A 56 -0.93 -10.35 3.30
CA LEU A 56 0.10 -9.53 2.65
C LEU A 56 1.02 -8.90 3.67
N SER A 57 2.29 -8.75 3.30
CA SER A 57 3.21 -7.94 4.09
C SER A 57 2.75 -6.47 4.09
N PRO A 58 3.00 -5.69 5.16
CA PRO A 58 2.65 -4.27 5.19
C PRO A 58 3.24 -3.49 4.00
N ALA A 59 4.46 -3.82 3.57
CA ALA A 59 5.11 -3.21 2.41
C ALA A 59 4.34 -3.47 1.11
N SER A 60 4.03 -4.74 0.83
CA SER A 60 3.35 -5.14 -0.41
C SER A 60 1.93 -4.58 -0.49
N LEU A 61 1.21 -4.54 0.65
CA LEU A 61 -0.09 -3.90 0.74
C LEU A 61 0.01 -2.39 0.45
N GLY A 62 0.93 -1.69 1.13
CA GLY A 62 1.09 -0.24 0.99
C GLY A 62 1.51 0.16 -0.43
N ILE A 63 2.49 -0.53 -1.02
CA ILE A 63 2.96 -0.24 -2.38
C ILE A 63 1.88 -0.59 -3.40
N GLY A 64 1.18 -1.73 -3.25
CA GLY A 64 0.08 -2.10 -4.13
C GLY A 64 -1.04 -1.05 -4.14
N CYS A 65 -1.47 -0.57 -2.98
CA CYS A 65 -2.44 0.52 -2.87
C CYS A 65 -1.92 1.84 -3.46
N LEU A 66 -0.63 2.15 -3.29
CA LEU A 66 -0.02 3.36 -3.85
C LEU A 66 0.00 3.35 -5.38
N LEU A 67 0.35 2.21 -5.97
CA LEU A 67 0.33 2.05 -7.42
C LEU A 67 -1.09 2.16 -7.97
N MET A 68 -2.07 1.56 -7.30
CA MET A 68 -3.48 1.72 -7.66
C MET A 68 -3.94 3.17 -7.59
N ALA A 69 -3.58 3.89 -6.52
CA ALA A 69 -3.88 5.31 -6.41
C ALA A 69 -3.24 6.12 -7.56
N SER A 70 -2.02 5.76 -7.95
CA SER A 70 -1.31 6.39 -9.06
C SER A 70 -1.95 6.13 -10.42
N GLU A 71 -2.57 4.97 -10.58
CA GLU A 71 -3.37 4.62 -11.76
C GLU A 71 -4.62 5.45 -11.87
N VAL A 72 -5.37 5.54 -10.78
CA VAL A 72 -6.62 6.31 -10.72
C VAL A 72 -6.41 7.78 -11.06
N ILE A 73 -5.28 8.36 -10.64
CA ILE A 73 -4.97 9.78 -10.91
C ILE A 73 -4.03 9.99 -12.11
N ASN A 74 -3.71 8.93 -12.85
CA ASN A 74 -2.85 8.95 -14.03
C ASN A 74 -1.48 9.62 -13.81
N CYS A 75 -0.75 9.20 -12.77
CA CYS A 75 0.54 9.79 -12.39
C CYS A 75 1.69 8.77 -12.21
N TRP A 76 1.59 7.61 -12.85
CA TRP A 76 2.60 6.53 -12.78
C TRP A 76 4.03 7.00 -13.04
N ASP A 77 4.21 7.96 -13.95
CA ASP A 77 5.53 8.43 -14.39
C ASP A 77 6.33 9.14 -13.29
N ILE A 78 5.66 9.55 -12.21
CA ILE A 78 6.24 10.35 -11.13
C ILE A 78 6.70 9.45 -9.97
N ILE A 79 6.22 8.21 -9.90
CA ILE A 79 6.65 7.27 -8.86
C ILE A 79 8.09 6.82 -9.18
N PRO A 80 9.05 7.00 -8.25
CA PRO A 80 10.44 6.64 -8.51
C PRO A 80 10.56 5.15 -8.85
N LYS A 81 11.24 4.81 -9.94
CA LYS A 81 11.50 3.42 -10.35
C LYS A 81 12.19 2.60 -9.25
N GLN A 82 12.96 3.27 -8.39
CA GLN A 82 13.62 2.70 -7.22
C GLN A 82 12.63 2.12 -6.18
N VAL A 83 11.38 2.59 -6.15
CA VAL A 83 10.29 2.00 -5.33
C VAL A 83 10.05 0.55 -5.75
N PHE A 84 10.14 0.28 -7.05
CA PHE A 84 9.97 -1.06 -7.61
C PHE A 84 11.23 -1.92 -7.39
N GLU A 85 12.42 -1.31 -7.37
CA GLU A 85 13.69 -2.02 -7.12
C GLU A 85 13.81 -2.52 -5.67
N TYR A 86 13.20 -1.84 -4.69
CA TYR A 86 13.23 -2.23 -3.28
C TYR A 86 12.45 -3.54 -2.99
N GLU A 87 11.41 -3.85 -3.76
CA GLU A 87 10.67 -5.13 -3.69
C GLU A 87 11.05 -6.12 -4.82
N GLN A 88 11.89 -5.74 -5.78
CA GLN A 88 12.32 -6.62 -6.89
C GLN A 88 13.08 -7.88 -6.45
N VAL A 89 13.46 -8.00 -5.18
CA VAL A 89 13.95 -9.27 -4.61
C VAL A 89 12.85 -10.37 -4.64
N LYS A 90 11.56 -10.02 -4.86
CA LYS A 90 10.47 -10.97 -5.14
C LYS A 90 9.49 -10.46 -6.22
N ASN A 91 9.98 -10.30 -7.45
CA ASN A 91 9.21 -9.82 -8.63
C ASN A 91 7.86 -10.54 -8.89
N ILE A 92 7.73 -11.82 -8.50
CA ILE A 92 6.50 -12.61 -8.68
C ILE A 92 5.43 -12.23 -7.64
N THR A 93 5.84 -11.96 -6.40
CA THR A 93 4.92 -11.63 -5.31
C THR A 93 4.31 -10.25 -5.52
N PHE A 94 5.10 -9.31 -6.02
CA PHE A 94 4.68 -7.94 -6.31
C PHE A 94 3.56 -7.85 -7.35
N GLN A 95 3.77 -8.43 -8.53
CA GLN A 95 2.75 -8.42 -9.59
C GLN A 95 1.49 -9.16 -9.17
N THR A 96 1.64 -10.25 -8.40
CA THR A 96 0.49 -11.00 -7.87
C THR A 96 -0.28 -10.17 -6.84
N SER A 97 0.39 -9.47 -5.92
CA SER A 97 -0.24 -8.58 -4.94
C SER A 97 -0.93 -7.39 -5.61
N LEU A 98 -0.35 -6.82 -6.66
CA LEU A 98 -0.97 -5.75 -7.44
C LEU A 98 -2.26 -6.24 -8.13
N ILE A 99 -2.20 -7.35 -8.86
CA ILE A 99 -3.36 -7.94 -9.53
C ILE A 99 -4.43 -8.32 -8.51
N PHE A 100 -4.01 -8.82 -7.35
CA PHE A 100 -4.91 -9.20 -6.27
C PHE A 100 -5.63 -7.99 -5.65
N ILE A 101 -4.90 -6.92 -5.36
CA ILE A 101 -5.49 -5.66 -4.86
C ILE A 101 -6.39 -5.04 -5.94
N GLN A 102 -5.99 -5.07 -7.20
CA GLN A 102 -6.82 -4.67 -8.35
C GLN A 102 -8.15 -5.43 -8.37
N GLN A 103 -8.11 -6.76 -8.25
CA GLN A 103 -9.32 -7.58 -8.24
C GLN A 103 -10.24 -7.26 -7.06
N ILE A 104 -9.68 -7.05 -5.86
CA ILE A 104 -10.48 -6.66 -4.68
C ILE A 104 -11.14 -5.30 -4.91
N LEU A 105 -10.38 -4.30 -5.35
CA LEU A 105 -10.89 -2.95 -5.55
C LEU A 105 -11.92 -2.87 -6.70
N MET A 106 -11.71 -3.63 -7.79
CA MET A 106 -12.66 -3.69 -8.90
C MET A 106 -13.96 -4.42 -8.52
N ASN A 107 -13.89 -5.48 -7.70
CA ASN A 107 -15.09 -6.17 -7.25
C ASN A 107 -15.96 -5.29 -6.33
N ILE A 108 -15.35 -4.39 -5.56
CA ILE A 108 -16.08 -3.46 -4.67
C ILE A 108 -16.75 -2.33 -5.45
N HIS A 109 -16.26 -1.98 -6.65
CA HIS A 109 -16.87 -0.96 -7.51
C HIS A 109 -17.94 -1.49 -8.49
N CYS A 110 -18.18 -2.80 -8.54
CA CYS A 110 -19.14 -3.44 -9.44
C CYS A 110 -20.46 -3.88 -8.76
N GLU A 111 -20.64 -3.59 -7.48
CA GLU A 111 -21.92 -3.72 -6.74
C GLU A 111 -22.56 -2.35 -6.50
#